data_AF-C5KUL9-F1
#
_entry.id   AF-C5KUL9-F1
#
_cell.length_a   1.000
_cell.length_b   1.000
_cell.length_c   1.000
_cell.angle_alpha   90.00
_cell.angle_beta   90.00
_cell.angle_gamma   90.00
#
_symmetry.space_group_name_H-M   'P 1'
#
loop_
_entity.id
_entity.type
_entity.pdbx_description
1 polymer ?
#
loop_
_entity_poly.entity_id
_entity_poly.type
_entity_poly.pdbx_seq_one_letter_code
_entity_poly.pdbx_strand_id
1 'polypeptide(L)'
;MRGVVADYYIVVRLVTRIASVAGNMVGRAVVSAYRDAAKQAAQAATMAAAKRKMPVEEAHKILGIDSAEIHNAEARDILAEHYKKLYDLNNPNPPDFYGSPYLQSRVEHAYKVALQEIQKGKKADAKVKST
;
A
#
# COMPACT_ATOMS: atom_id res chain seq x y z
N MET A 1 65.83 -29.78 -5.97
CA MET A 1 64.72 -29.26 -5.12
C MET A 1 64.17 -27.87 -5.56
N ARG A 2 64.60 -27.26 -6.68
CA ARG A 2 64.12 -25.93 -7.11
C ARG A 2 62.88 -25.92 -8.04
N GLY A 3 62.53 -27.04 -8.69
CA GLY A 3 61.38 -27.12 -9.61
C GLY A 3 60.02 -27.22 -8.92
N VAL A 4 59.92 -27.99 -7.84
CA VAL A 4 58.66 -28.25 -7.12
C VAL A 4 58.04 -26.99 -6.52
N VAL A 5 58.88 -26.03 -6.11
CA VAL A 5 58.45 -24.75 -5.50
C VAL A 5 57.87 -23.79 -6.54
N ALA A 6 58.37 -23.85 -7.78
CA ALA A 6 57.90 -23.01 -8.88
C ALA A 6 56.52 -23.47 -9.38
N ASP A 7 56.33 -24.79 -9.51
CA ASP A 7 55.05 -25.38 -9.91
C ASP A 7 53.96 -25.12 -8.86
N TYR A 8 54.29 -25.19 -7.57
CA TYR A 8 53.38 -24.83 -6.48
C TYR A 8 52.93 -23.36 -6.56
N TYR A 9 53.85 -22.44 -6.85
CA TYR A 9 53.55 -21.01 -6.97
C TYR A 9 52.62 -20.71 -8.16
N ILE A 10 52.79 -21.42 -9.28
CA ILE A 10 51.93 -21.31 -10.46
C ILE A 10 50.52 -21.81 -10.15
N VAL A 11 50.38 -22.94 -9.45
CA VAL A 11 49.09 -23.51 -9.06
C VAL A 11 48.34 -22.58 -8.10
N VAL A 12 49.02 -22.06 -7.06
CA VAL A 12 48.41 -21.11 -6.11
C VAL A 12 47.95 -19.82 -6.81
N ARG A 13 48.74 -19.31 -7.77
CA ARG A 13 48.37 -18.12 -8.54
C ARG A 13 47.18 -18.35 -9.48
N LEU A 14 47.05 -19.56 -10.03
CA LEU A 14 45.92 -19.94 -10.86
C LEU A 14 44.64 -20.06 -10.02
N VAL A 15 44.72 -20.75 -8.88
CA VAL A 15 43.59 -20.91 -7.95
C VAL A 15 43.09 -19.57 -7.43
N THR A 16 44.00 -18.68 -7.02
CA THR A 16 43.64 -17.34 -6.51
C THR A 16 42.93 -16.48 -7.56
N ARG A 17 43.34 -16.54 -8.84
CA ARG A 17 42.66 -15.83 -9.94
C ARG A 17 41.26 -16.37 -10.20
N ILE A 18 41.11 -17.69 -10.28
CA ILE A 18 39.82 -18.34 -10.49
C ILE A 18 38.88 -18.02 -9.32
N ALA A 19 39.36 -18.17 -8.09
CA ALA A 19 38.59 -17.86 -6.88
C ALA A 19 38.17 -16.38 -6.80
N SER A 20 39.06 -15.45 -7.19
CA SER A 20 38.75 -14.02 -7.19
C SER A 20 37.67 -13.66 -8.22
N VAL A 21 37.71 -14.24 -9.42
CA VAL A 21 36.71 -13.98 -10.46
C VAL A 21 35.36 -14.61 -10.08
N ALA A 22 35.37 -15.88 -9.66
CA ALA A 22 34.15 -16.58 -9.26
C ALA A 22 33.50 -15.94 -8.01
N GLY A 23 34.30 -15.57 -7.02
CA GLY A 23 33.81 -14.93 -5.79
C GLY A 23 33.13 -13.59 -6.04
N ASN A 24 33.68 -12.76 -6.94
CA ASN A 24 33.08 -11.47 -7.29
C ASN A 24 31.72 -11.62 -8.02
N MET A 25 31.58 -12.64 -8.89
CA MET A 25 30.32 -12.89 -9.60
C MET A 25 29.23 -13.40 -8.64
N VAL A 26 29.56 -14.34 -7.75
CA VAL A 26 28.62 -14.89 -6.76
C VAL A 26 28.19 -13.80 -5.77
N GLY A 27 29.13 -13.00 -5.26
CA GLY A 27 28.80 -11.93 -4.32
C GLY A 27 27.84 -10.89 -4.92
N ARG A 28 28.05 -10.48 -6.18
CA ARG A 28 27.14 -9.56 -6.87
C ARG A 28 25.77 -10.17 -7.12
N ALA A 29 25.69 -11.44 -7.48
CA ALA A 29 24.43 -12.15 -7.71
C ALA A 29 23.59 -12.30 -6.43
N VAL A 30 24.23 -12.57 -5.30
CA VAL A 30 23.55 -12.64 -3.98
C VAL A 30 23.00 -11.28 -3.59
N VAL A 31 23.78 -10.20 -3.77
CA VAL A 31 23.33 -8.83 -3.46
C VAL A 31 22.19 -8.39 -4.39
N SER A 32 22.22 -8.74 -5.68
CA SER A 32 21.12 -8.43 -6.58
C SER A 32 19.86 -9.21 -6.23
N ALA A 33 19.97 -10.52 -5.96
CA ALA A 33 18.85 -11.34 -5.56
C ALA A 33 18.23 -10.85 -4.25
N TYR A 34 19.04 -10.46 -3.27
CA TYR A 34 18.56 -9.86 -2.02
C TYR A 34 17.82 -8.55 -2.26
N ARG A 35 18.38 -7.65 -3.09
CA ARG A 35 17.73 -6.39 -3.46
C ARG A 35 16.39 -6.61 -4.17
N ASP A 36 16.32 -7.59 -5.06
CA ASP A 36 15.10 -7.91 -5.80
C ASP A 36 14.05 -8.55 -4.89
N ALA A 37 14.45 -9.45 -3.98
CA ALA A 37 13.56 -9.99 -2.96
C ALA A 37 13.02 -8.89 -2.03
N ALA A 38 13.87 -7.94 -1.61
CA ALA A 38 13.45 -6.79 -0.80
C ALA A 38 12.44 -5.89 -1.54
N LYS A 39 12.66 -5.64 -2.84
CA LYS A 39 11.70 -4.90 -3.68
C LYS A 39 10.38 -5.64 -3.82
N GLN A 40 10.40 -6.95 -4.06
CA GLN A 40 9.19 -7.77 -4.13
C GLN A 40 8.42 -7.77 -2.82
N ALA A 41 9.12 -7.88 -1.67
CA ALA A 41 8.52 -7.79 -0.35
C ALA A 41 7.88 -6.40 -0.11
N ALA A 42 8.54 -5.32 -0.51
CA ALA A 42 8.00 -3.97 -0.41
C ALA A 42 6.77 -3.76 -1.30
N GLN A 43 6.77 -4.30 -2.53
CA GLN A 43 5.62 -4.27 -3.42
C GLN A 43 4.46 -5.10 -2.87
N ALA A 44 4.71 -6.31 -2.37
CA ALA A 44 3.71 -7.15 -1.73
C ALA A 44 3.09 -6.48 -0.50
N ALA A 45 3.91 -5.81 0.33
CA ALA A 45 3.44 -5.04 1.47
C ALA A 45 2.58 -3.83 1.04
N THR A 46 2.97 -3.14 -0.03
CA THR A 46 2.20 -2.03 -0.61
C THR A 46 0.86 -2.53 -1.16
N MET A 47 0.83 -3.65 -1.87
CA MET A 47 -0.39 -4.27 -2.40
C MET A 47 -1.30 -4.78 -1.27
N ALA A 48 -0.74 -5.37 -0.21
CA ALA A 48 -1.49 -5.78 0.97
C ALA A 48 -2.07 -4.56 1.72
N ALA A 49 -1.31 -3.47 1.84
CA ALA A 49 -1.79 -2.21 2.42
C ALA A 49 -2.89 -1.56 1.55
N ALA A 50 -2.80 -1.67 0.22
CA ALA A 50 -3.86 -1.25 -0.69
C ALA A 50 -5.13 -2.09 -0.51
N LYS A 51 -5.01 -3.42 -0.33
CA LYS A 51 -6.15 -4.31 -0.02
C LYS A 51 -6.80 -4.05 1.34
N ARG A 52 -6.09 -3.41 2.29
CA ARG A 52 -6.66 -3.00 3.59
C ARG A 52 -7.48 -1.71 3.51
N LYS A 53 -7.44 -0.97 2.40
CA LYS A 53 -8.27 0.22 2.22
C LYS A 53 -9.66 -0.21 1.77
N MET A 54 -10.68 0.34 2.42
CA MET A 54 -12.07 0.18 1.98
C MET A 54 -12.20 0.73 0.55
N PRO A 55 -12.70 -0.05 -0.42
CA PRO A 55 -12.97 0.42 -1.77
C PRO A 55 -14.07 1.50 -1.75
N VAL A 56 -14.01 2.39 -2.73
CA VAL A 56 -14.91 3.56 -2.82
C VAL A 56 -16.36 3.11 -2.98
N GLU A 57 -16.58 2.05 -3.76
CA GLU A 57 -17.90 1.46 -4.00
C GLU A 57 -18.49 0.85 -2.72
N GLU A 58 -17.67 0.31 -1.84
CA GLU A 58 -18.12 -0.19 -0.54
C GLU A 58 -18.45 0.97 0.41
N ALA A 59 -17.68 2.06 0.36
CA ALA A 59 -17.99 3.26 1.14
C ALA A 59 -19.35 3.85 0.73
N HIS A 60 -19.66 3.90 -0.58
CA HIS A 60 -20.95 4.38 -1.08
C HIS A 60 -22.10 3.50 -0.58
N LYS A 61 -21.94 2.18 -0.64
CA LYS A 61 -22.93 1.23 -0.14
C LYS A 61 -23.16 1.35 1.36
N ILE A 62 -22.10 1.53 2.16
CA ILE A 62 -22.20 1.70 3.61
C ILE A 62 -22.95 2.98 3.97
N LEU A 63 -22.68 4.07 3.24
CA LEU A 63 -23.33 5.37 3.46
C LEU A 63 -24.71 5.46 2.82
N GLY A 64 -25.08 4.51 1.95
CA GLY A 64 -26.37 4.50 1.25
C GLY A 64 -26.51 5.67 0.29
N ILE A 65 -25.43 6.02 -0.40
CA ILE A 65 -25.36 7.11 -1.37
C ILE A 65 -25.06 6.56 -2.75
N ASP A 66 -25.64 7.19 -3.77
CA ASP A 66 -25.33 6.83 -5.15
C ASP A 66 -24.10 7.58 -5.66
N SER A 67 -23.33 6.96 -6.55
CA SER A 67 -22.10 7.56 -7.10
C SER A 67 -22.37 8.89 -7.83
N ALA A 68 -23.60 9.11 -8.32
CA ALA A 68 -24.00 10.37 -8.95
C ALA A 68 -24.12 11.53 -7.93
N GLU A 69 -24.48 11.25 -6.68
CA GLU A 69 -24.70 12.26 -5.64
C GLU A 69 -23.38 12.84 -5.13
N ILE A 70 -22.27 12.12 -5.31
CA ILE A 70 -20.95 12.44 -4.78
C ILE A 70 -20.22 13.51 -5.60
N HIS A 71 -20.61 13.71 -6.86
CA HIS A 71 -20.03 14.73 -7.73
C HIS A 71 -20.76 16.08 -7.66
N ASN A 72 -21.82 16.19 -6.85
CA ASN A 72 -22.57 17.43 -6.67
C ASN A 72 -21.83 18.42 -5.76
N ALA A 73 -22.15 19.72 -5.91
CA ALA A 73 -21.57 20.77 -5.05
C ALA A 73 -21.87 20.53 -3.56
N GLU A 74 -23.03 19.93 -3.27
CA GLU A 74 -23.55 19.61 -1.94
C GLU A 74 -23.14 18.23 -1.42
N ALA A 75 -22.34 17.47 -2.19
CA ALA A 75 -21.98 16.09 -1.86
C ALA A 75 -21.37 15.92 -0.46
N ARG A 76 -20.65 16.95 0.03
CA ARG A 76 -20.07 16.92 1.38
C ARG A 76 -21.11 16.99 2.48
N ASP A 77 -22.17 17.77 2.27
CA ASP A 77 -23.21 18.00 3.26
C ASP A 77 -24.13 16.77 3.33
N ILE A 78 -24.49 16.21 2.16
CA ILE A 78 -25.23 14.94 2.05
C ILE A 78 -24.46 13.81 2.76
N LEU A 79 -23.16 13.69 2.50
CA LEU A 79 -22.31 12.71 3.17
C LEU A 79 -22.29 12.90 4.70
N ALA A 80 -22.22 14.13 5.18
CA ALA A 80 -22.17 14.44 6.60
C ALA A 80 -23.50 14.06 7.29
N GLU A 81 -24.63 14.30 6.63
CA GLU A 81 -25.95 13.92 7.12
C GLU A 81 -26.10 12.39 7.23
N HIS A 82 -25.77 11.67 6.17
CA HIS A 82 -25.82 10.20 6.14
C HIS A 82 -24.87 9.59 7.18
N TYR A 83 -23.65 10.12 7.25
CA TYR A 83 -22.68 9.72 8.27
C TYR A 83 -23.23 9.92 9.68
N LYS A 84 -23.74 11.12 10.00
CA LYS A 84 -24.27 11.43 11.31
C LYS A 84 -25.39 10.48 11.70
N LYS A 85 -26.35 10.27 10.80
CA LYS A 85 -27.48 9.36 11.02
C LYS A 85 -27.00 7.93 11.34
N LEU A 86 -26.11 7.39 10.52
CA LEU A 86 -25.59 6.03 10.71
C LEU A 86 -24.70 5.89 11.94
N TYR A 87 -23.90 6.92 12.25
CA TYR A 87 -23.02 6.94 13.41
C TYR A 87 -23.81 6.98 14.71
N ASP A 88 -24.86 7.81 14.78
CA ASP A 88 -25.74 7.94 15.94
C ASP A 88 -26.54 6.64 16.16
N LEU A 89 -27.05 6.01 15.09
CA LEU A 89 -27.73 4.72 15.15
C LEU A 89 -26.85 3.59 15.66
N ASN A 90 -25.54 3.66 15.41
CA ASN A 90 -24.56 2.64 15.83
C ASN A 90 -23.76 3.06 17.07
N ASN A 91 -24.18 4.11 17.77
CA ASN A 91 -23.50 4.56 18.97
C ASN A 91 -23.44 3.39 19.98
N PRO A 92 -22.26 3.02 20.50
CA PRO A 92 -22.13 1.88 21.42
C PRO A 92 -22.66 2.16 22.82
N ASN A 93 -22.91 3.42 23.19
CA ASN A 93 -23.42 3.80 24.52
C ASN A 93 -24.79 4.55 24.53
N PRO A 94 -25.84 4.14 23.81
CA PRO A 94 -27.16 4.75 23.90
C PRO A 94 -27.95 4.15 25.08
N PRO A 95 -29.00 4.84 25.55
CA PRO A 95 -29.81 4.37 26.68
C PRO A 95 -30.55 3.04 26.43
N ASP A 96 -30.89 2.73 25.16
CA ASP A 96 -31.83 1.63 24.85
C ASP A 96 -31.21 0.43 24.12
N PHE A 97 -30.15 0.61 23.33
CA PHE A 97 -29.51 -0.45 22.55
C PHE A 97 -28.01 -0.20 22.39
N TYR A 98 -27.16 -1.13 22.84
CA TYR A 98 -25.72 -1.04 22.62
C TYR A 98 -25.40 -1.23 21.13
N GLY A 99 -25.07 -0.15 20.43
CA GLY A 99 -24.56 -0.21 19.06
C GLY A 99 -23.22 -0.93 18.97
N SER A 100 -22.81 -1.31 17.77
CA SER A 100 -21.54 -2.02 17.56
C SER A 100 -20.38 -1.04 17.32
N PRO A 101 -19.32 -1.06 18.15
CA PRO A 101 -18.11 -0.26 17.89
C PRO A 101 -17.48 -0.58 16.54
N TYR A 102 -17.60 -1.84 16.10
CA TYR A 102 -17.15 -2.24 14.77
C TYR A 102 -17.96 -1.56 13.67
N LEU A 103 -19.29 -1.53 13.76
CA LEU A 103 -20.12 -0.86 12.76
C LEU A 103 -19.88 0.66 12.75
N GLN A 104 -19.72 1.26 13.92
CA GLN A 104 -19.41 2.67 14.05
C GLN A 104 -18.07 3.03 13.37
N SER A 105 -17.01 2.27 13.67
CA SER A 105 -15.70 2.46 13.01
C SER A 105 -15.74 2.21 11.49
N ARG A 106 -16.57 1.26 11.03
CA ARG A 106 -16.79 1.02 9.60
C ARG A 106 -17.48 2.19 8.90
N VAL A 107 -18.49 2.79 9.53
CA VAL A 107 -19.18 3.99 9.03
C VAL A 107 -18.22 5.19 8.99
N GLU A 108 -17.38 5.35 10.02
CA GLU A 108 -16.35 6.40 10.06
C GLU A 108 -15.30 6.23 8.95
N HIS A 109 -14.86 5.00 8.70
CA HIS A 109 -13.93 4.71 7.60
C HIS A 109 -14.57 4.96 6.22
N ALA A 110 -15.84 4.58 6.02
CA ALA A 110 -16.57 4.86 4.79
C ALA A 110 -16.66 6.37 4.52
N TYR A 111 -17.00 7.16 5.54
CA TYR A 111 -17.05 8.62 5.42
C TYR A 111 -15.70 9.23 5.02
N LYS A 112 -14.61 8.78 5.65
CA LYS A 112 -13.24 9.23 5.30
C LYS A 112 -12.87 8.89 3.86
N VAL A 113 -13.21 7.69 3.38
CA VAL A 113 -12.93 7.26 2.00
C VAL A 113 -13.72 8.09 0.99
N ALA A 114 -15.02 8.29 1.21
CA ALA A 114 -15.86 9.10 0.33
C ALA A 114 -15.39 10.57 0.25
N LEU A 115 -14.99 11.16 1.39
CA LEU A 115 -14.41 12.50 1.42
C LEU A 115 -13.09 12.61 0.63
N GLN A 116 -12.24 11.59 0.71
CA GLN A 116 -11.00 11.55 -0.07
C GLN A 116 -11.28 11.49 -1.57
N GLU A 117 -12.33 10.77 -1.97
CA GLU A 117 -12.71 10.66 -3.38
C GLU A 117 -13.18 12.01 -3.95
N ILE A 118 -14.05 12.73 -3.24
CA ILE A 118 -14.46 14.09 -3.62
C ILE A 118 -13.25 15.02 -3.76
N GLN A 119 -12.29 14.93 -2.84
CA GLN A 119 -11.08 15.76 -2.91
C GLN A 119 -10.20 15.41 -4.12
N LYS A 120 -10.08 14.14 -4.48
CA LYS A 120 -9.34 13.70 -5.67
C LYS A 120 -10.02 14.17 -6.94
N GLY A 121 -11.34 14.02 -7.04
CA GLY A 121 -12.14 14.52 -8.18
C GLY A 121 -11.91 16.02 -8.40
N LYS A 122 -12.06 16.84 -7.35
CA LYS A 122 -11.80 18.30 -7.43
C LYS A 122 -10.38 18.64 -7.89
N LYS A 123 -9.36 17.87 -7.48
CA LYS A 123 -7.98 18.07 -7.92
C LYS A 123 -7.78 17.67 -9.39
N ALA A 124 -8.44 16.62 -9.86
CA ALA A 124 -8.41 16.22 -11.26
C ALA A 124 -9.07 17.28 -12.14
N ASP A 125 -10.24 17.79 -11.75
CA ASP A 125 -10.97 18.83 -12.48
C ASP A 125 -10.19 20.15 -12.55
N ALA A 126 -9.53 20.52 -11.45
CA ALA A 126 -8.67 21.71 -11.40
C ALA A 126 -7.44 21.58 -12.31
N LYS A 127 -6.87 20.38 -12.44
CA LYS A 127 -5.74 20.11 -13.33
C LYS A 127 -6.15 20.24 -14.80
N VAL A 128 -7.31 19.69 -15.18
CA VAL A 128 -7.85 19.76 -16.55
C VAL A 128 -8.14 21.19 -16.98
N LYS A 129 -8.64 22.05 -16.09
CA LYS A 129 -8.89 23.48 -16.40
C LYS A 129 -7.63 24.35 -16.53
N SER A 130 -6.46 23.84 -16.11
CA SER A 130 -5.19 24.57 -16.17
C SER A 130 -4.32 24.24 -17.38
N THR A 131 -4.73 23.26 -18.18
CA THR A 131 -4.13 22.83 -19.45
C THR A 131 -5.00 23.26 -20.61
#